data_AF-A0A1B6H331-F1
#
_entry.id   AF-A0A1B6H331-F1
#
_cell.length_a   1.000
_cell.length_b   1.000
_cell.length_c   1.000
_cell.angle_alpha   90.00
_cell.angle_beta   90.00
_cell.angle_gamma   90.00
#
_symmetry.space_group_name_H-M   'P 1'
#
loop_
_entity.id
_entity.type
_entity.pdbx_description
1 polymer ?
#
loop_
_entity_poly.entity_id
_entity_poly.type
_entity_poly.pdbx_seq_one_letter_code
_entity_poly.pdbx_strand_id
1 'polypeptide(L)'
;ELLTKLTPEELAMLAKEVDPDDSFLPPSQRCGYECNKNPTGPLNRKKLIDYINKQALETPDIPDLKPFVAGIIRGKKWIPPQKPSDSSDDKITIDLDGDFESALNGATQEEI
;
A
#
# COMPACT_ATOMS: atom_id res chain seq x y z
N GLU A 1 10.39 13.10 52.17
CA GLU A 1 9.23 12.77 53.04
C GLU A 1 7.95 12.40 52.29
N LEU A 2 7.71 12.89 51.07
CA LEU A 2 6.55 12.48 50.27
C LEU A 2 6.69 11.06 49.72
N LEU A 3 7.83 10.75 49.11
CA LEU A 3 8.10 9.43 48.53
C LEU A 3 8.14 8.28 49.55
N THR A 4 8.42 8.57 50.82
CA THR A 4 8.47 7.58 51.90
C THR A 4 7.09 7.13 52.38
N LYS A 5 6.01 7.79 51.94
CA LYS A 5 4.63 7.44 52.28
C LYS A 5 3.95 6.56 51.21
N LEU A 6 4.58 6.38 50.04
CA LEU A 6 4.03 5.57 48.98
C LEU A 6 4.39 4.09 49.17
N THR A 7 3.48 3.24 48.70
CA THR A 7 3.73 1.80 48.58
C THR A 7 4.76 1.53 47.47
N PRO A 8 5.45 0.37 47.52
CA PRO A 8 6.41 0.00 46.46
C PRO A 8 5.76 -0.08 45.07
N GLU A 9 4.47 -0.42 44.98
CA GLU A 9 3.74 -0.48 43.72
C GLU A 9 3.46 0.92 43.15
N GLU A 10 3.05 1.88 43.98
CA GLU A 10 2.81 3.26 43.54
C GLU A 10 4.11 3.96 43.12
N LEU A 11 5.22 3.70 43.83
CA LEU A 11 6.54 4.17 43.43
C LEU A 11 6.95 3.59 42.06
N ALA A 12 6.64 2.32 41.80
CA ALA A 12 6.89 1.69 40.52
C ALA A 12 6.01 2.28 39.41
N MET A 13 4.74 2.63 39.68
CA MET A 13 3.87 3.30 38.71
C MET A 13 4.37 4.70 38.35
N LEU A 14 4.74 5.51 39.35
CA LEU A 14 5.32 6.84 39.15
C LEU A 14 6.60 6.80 38.30
N ALA A 15 7.43 5.76 38.47
CA ALA A 15 8.63 5.58 37.66
C ALA A 15 8.33 5.18 36.20
N LYS A 16 7.12 4.72 35.88
CA LYS A 16 6.67 4.36 34.52
C LYS A 16 6.00 5.50 33.77
N GLU A 17 5.44 6.48 34.48
CA GLU A 17 4.74 7.65 33.89
C GLU A 17 5.71 8.71 33.36
N VAL A 18 6.87 8.27 32.87
CA VAL A 18 7.86 9.13 32.20
C VAL A 18 7.32 9.48 30.82
N ASP A 19 7.37 10.78 30.48
CA ASP A 19 6.96 11.26 29.16
C ASP A 19 7.84 10.61 28.08
N PRO A 20 7.27 9.87 27.10
CA PRO A 20 8.03 9.24 26.03
C PRO A 20 8.78 10.27 25.15
N ASP A 21 8.42 11.55 25.24
CA ASP A 21 9.05 12.65 24.51
C ASP A 21 10.03 13.48 25.37
N ASP A 22 10.34 13.06 26.60
CA ASP A 22 11.30 13.75 27.47
C ASP A 22 12.70 13.83 26.83
N SER A 23 13.11 15.04 26.45
CA SER A 23 14.39 15.31 25.79
C SER A 23 15.60 15.18 26.70
N PHE A 24 15.41 15.20 28.03
CA PHE A 24 16.51 15.03 28.99
C PHE A 24 16.82 13.55 29.28
N LEU A 25 15.95 12.63 28.86
CA LEU A 25 16.17 11.20 29.00
C LEU A 25 16.66 10.58 27.68
N PRO A 26 17.66 9.67 27.74
CA PRO A 26 18.10 8.94 26.56
C PRO A 26 16.95 8.07 26.03
N PRO A 27 16.83 7.86 24.71
CA PRO A 27 15.72 7.11 24.11
C PRO A 27 15.50 5.71 24.70
N SER A 28 16.57 5.06 25.18
CA SER A 28 16.50 3.74 25.82
C SER A 28 15.81 3.73 27.19
N GLN A 29 15.63 4.89 27.83
CA GLN A 29 15.02 5.04 29.16
C GLN A 29 13.64 5.69 29.10
N ARG A 30 13.18 6.13 27.93
CA ARG A 30 11.84 6.72 27.75
C ARG A 30 10.72 5.67 27.77
N CYS A 31 11.04 4.44 27.39
CA CYS A 31 10.14 3.29 27.50
C CYS A 31 10.81 2.19 28.32
N GLY A 32 10.30 1.91 29.52
CA GLY A 32 10.77 0.80 30.34
C GLY A 32 10.52 -0.54 29.64
N TYR A 33 11.56 -1.35 29.47
CA TYR A 33 11.40 -2.72 28.97
C TYR A 33 10.77 -3.60 30.05
N GLU A 34 9.47 -3.85 29.93
CA GLU A 34 8.72 -4.72 30.83
C GLU A 34 8.35 -6.02 30.14
N CYS A 35 9.30 -6.95 30.09
CA CYS A 35 9.02 -8.31 29.70
C CYS A 35 9.21 -9.24 30.91
N ASN A 36 8.11 -9.51 31.62
CA ASN A 36 8.07 -10.52 32.68
C ASN A 36 8.09 -11.96 32.13
N LYS A 37 8.18 -12.12 30.80
CA LYS A 37 8.15 -13.43 30.16
C LYS A 37 9.57 -13.97 30.04
N ASN A 38 9.75 -15.19 30.51
CA ASN A 38 10.99 -15.91 30.29
C ASN A 38 11.25 -16.09 28.79
N PRO A 39 12.53 -16.12 28.36
CA PRO A 39 12.87 -16.40 26.97
C PRO A 39 12.31 -17.77 26.58
N THR A 40 11.69 -17.85 25.39
CA THR A 40 10.98 -19.05 24.93
C THR A 40 11.90 -20.15 24.39
N GLY A 41 13.21 -20.00 24.53
CA GLY A 41 14.21 -20.92 23.97
C GLY A 41 14.33 -20.82 22.43
N PRO A 42 14.97 -21.81 21.78
CA PRO A 42 15.11 -21.84 20.32
C PRO A 42 13.75 -21.93 19.63
N LEU A 43 13.67 -21.35 18.42
CA LEU A 43 12.42 -21.25 17.67
C LEU A 43 11.80 -22.63 17.38
N ASN A 44 10.63 -22.91 17.94
CA ASN A 44 9.84 -24.08 17.57
C ASN A 44 8.88 -23.74 16.42
N ARG A 45 9.34 -23.94 15.18
CA ARG A 45 8.59 -23.60 13.96
C ARG A 45 7.25 -24.34 13.85
N LYS A 46 7.15 -25.59 14.30
CA LYS A 46 5.89 -26.37 14.23
C LYS A 46 4.80 -25.72 15.07
N LYS A 47 5.12 -25.43 16.35
CA LYS A 47 4.21 -24.75 17.28
C LYS A 47 3.76 -23.38 16.76
N LEU A 48 4.65 -22.64 16.09
CA LEU A 48 4.31 -21.37 15.48
C LEU A 48 3.30 -21.54 14.33
N ILE A 49 3.53 -22.50 13.43
CA ILE A 49 2.61 -22.78 12.31
C ILE A 49 1.24 -23.21 12.84
N ASP A 50 1.20 -24.11 13.83
CA ASP A 50 -0.05 -24.58 14.43
C ASP A 50 -0.83 -23.42 15.08
N TYR A 51 -0.13 -22.51 15.75
CA TYR A 51 -0.73 -21.31 16.33
C TYR A 51 -1.30 -20.36 15.26
N ILE A 52 -0.58 -20.12 14.18
CA ILE A 52 -1.04 -19.28 13.07
C ILE A 52 -2.27 -19.89 12.42
N ASN A 53 -2.27 -21.21 12.17
CA ASN A 53 -3.41 -21.91 11.59
C ASN A 53 -4.64 -21.82 12.50
N LYS A 54 -4.44 -22.00 13.81
CA LYS A 54 -5.51 -21.86 14.80
C LYS A 54 -6.09 -20.45 14.79
N GLN A 55 -5.23 -19.42 14.83
CA GLN A 55 -5.66 -18.02 14.74
C GLN A 55 -6.43 -17.73 13.45
N ALA A 56 -5.96 -18.24 12.31
CA ALA A 56 -6.62 -18.04 11.03
C ALA A 56 -8.02 -18.68 10.97
N LEU A 57 -8.21 -19.84 11.63
CA LEU A 57 -9.52 -20.51 11.71
C LEU A 57 -10.45 -19.87 12.75
N GLU A 58 -9.91 -19.30 13.82
CA GLU A 58 -10.69 -18.69 14.90
C GLU A 58 -11.06 -17.24 14.64
N THR A 59 -10.30 -16.52 13.80
CA THR A 59 -10.57 -15.11 13.50
C THR A 59 -11.84 -14.99 12.66
N PRO A 60 -12.90 -14.35 13.17
CA PRO A 60 -14.14 -14.21 12.41
C PRO A 60 -13.96 -13.21 11.27
N ASP A 61 -14.71 -13.43 10.19
CA ASP A 61 -14.77 -12.47 9.08
C ASP A 61 -15.35 -11.14 9.55
N ILE A 62 -14.66 -10.05 9.20
CA ILE A 62 -15.12 -8.69 9.49
C ILE A 62 -16.13 -8.32 8.40
N PRO A 63 -17.39 -7.99 8.76
CA PRO A 63 -18.38 -7.60 7.77
C PRO A 63 -18.01 -6.25 7.15
N ASP A 64 -18.03 -6.19 5.82
CA ASP A 64 -17.84 -4.94 5.09
C ASP A 64 -18.97 -3.95 5.41
N LEU A 65 -18.62 -2.73 5.86
CA LEU A 65 -19.56 -1.62 6.03
C LEU A 65 -20.35 -1.30 4.76
N LYS A 66 -19.77 -1.58 3.58
CA LYS A 66 -20.41 -1.44 2.29
C LYS A 66 -19.90 -2.55 1.36
N PRO A 67 -20.68 -3.62 1.14
CA PRO A 67 -20.24 -4.72 0.30
C PRO A 67 -19.99 -4.25 -1.13
N PHE A 68 -18.92 -4.78 -1.73
CA PHE A 68 -18.71 -4.64 -3.16
C PHE A 68 -19.83 -5.35 -3.93
N VAL A 69 -20.46 -4.65 -4.87
CA VAL A 69 -21.45 -5.24 -5.76
C VAL A 69 -20.86 -5.26 -7.16
N ALA A 70 -20.68 -6.46 -7.70
CA ALA A 70 -20.18 -6.64 -9.06
C ALA A 70 -21.09 -5.91 -10.06
N GLY A 71 -20.49 -5.20 -11.02
CA GLY A 71 -21.22 -4.48 -12.08
C GLY A 71 -21.64 -3.05 -11.73
N ILE A 72 -21.45 -2.57 -10.48
CA ILE A 72 -21.72 -1.17 -10.16
C ILE A 72 -20.56 -0.28 -10.60
N ILE A 73 -20.71 0.38 -11.73
CA ILE A 73 -19.82 1.46 -12.18
C ILE A 73 -20.36 2.78 -11.61
N ARG A 74 -19.69 3.36 -10.62
CA ARG A 74 -20.11 4.65 -10.00
C ARG A 74 -19.74 5.87 -10.84
N GLY A 75 -18.83 5.71 -11.80
CA GLY A 75 -18.37 6.78 -12.69
C GLY A 75 -18.99 6.71 -14.07
N LYS A 76 -18.80 7.76 -14.87
CA LYS A 76 -19.12 7.71 -16.31
C LYS A 76 -18.12 6.80 -17.00
N LYS A 77 -18.60 5.85 -17.79
CA LYS A 77 -17.75 5.08 -18.69
C LYS A 77 -17.14 6.06 -19.69
N TRP A 78 -15.82 6.07 -19.82
CA TRP A 78 -15.15 6.89 -20.81
C TRP A 78 -15.59 6.47 -22.21
N ILE A 79 -15.93 7.45 -23.05
CA ILE A 79 -16.33 7.27 -24.44
C ILE A 79 -15.24 7.94 -25.27
N PRO A 80 -14.57 7.22 -26.20
CA PRO A 80 -13.58 7.83 -27.06
C PRO A 80 -14.22 8.93 -27.90
N PRO A 81 -13.57 10.09 -28.09
CA PRO A 81 -14.06 11.08 -29.02
C PRO A 81 -14.14 10.48 -30.43
N GLN A 82 -15.16 10.89 -31.19
CA GLN A 82 -15.20 10.56 -32.61
C GLN A 82 -13.92 11.12 -33.24
N LYS A 83 -13.12 10.24 -33.86
CA LYS A 83 -12.04 10.69 -34.72
C LYS A 83 -12.68 11.63 -35.75
N PRO A 84 -12.09 12.81 -36.02
CA PRO A 84 -12.55 13.60 -37.15
C PRO A 84 -12.62 12.65 -38.34
N SER A 85 -13.76 12.63 -39.03
CA SER A 85 -13.79 12.02 -40.35
C SER A 85 -12.62 12.64 -41.10
N ASP A 86 -11.75 11.82 -41.68
CA ASP A 86 -10.81 12.32 -42.66
C ASP A 86 -11.68 12.93 -43.76
N SER A 87 -11.95 14.23 -43.65
CA SER A 87 -12.59 15.03 -44.66
C SER A 87 -11.59 15.02 -45.80
N SER A 88 -11.65 13.99 -46.62
CA SER A 88 -10.81 13.78 -47.80
C SER A 88 -11.12 14.78 -48.91
N ASP A 89 -11.58 15.97 -48.55
CA ASP A 89 -11.86 17.09 -49.44
C ASP A 89 -10.62 18.00 -49.59
N ASP A 90 -9.65 17.93 -48.67
CA ASP A 90 -8.31 18.49 -48.87
C ASP A 90 -7.41 17.47 -49.59
N LYS A 91 -7.83 17.00 -50.76
CA LYS A 91 -6.90 16.36 -51.71
C LYS A 91 -5.97 17.43 -52.26
N ILE A 92 -4.91 17.72 -51.52
CA ILE A 92 -3.76 18.46 -52.06
C ILE A 92 -3.17 17.57 -53.15
N THR A 93 -3.40 17.91 -54.42
CA THR A 93 -2.68 17.30 -55.54
C THR A 93 -1.23 17.79 -55.47
N ILE A 94 -0.38 17.00 -54.83
CA ILE A 94 1.06 17.22 -54.82
C ILE A 94 1.58 16.62 -56.13
N ASP A 95 2.11 17.46 -57.00
CA ASP A 95 2.78 17.02 -58.23
C ASP A 95 4.14 16.44 -57.84
N LEU A 96 4.20 15.12 -57.71
CA LEU A 96 5.39 14.35 -57.32
C LEU A 96 5.98 13.70 -58.58
N ASP A 97 7.30 13.83 -58.77
CA ASP A 97 7.98 13.15 -59.86
C ASP A 97 7.80 11.62 -59.72
N GLY A 98 7.69 10.90 -60.84
CA GLY A 98 7.27 9.49 -60.87
C GLY A 98 8.12 8.51 -60.04
N ASP A 99 9.38 8.85 -59.78
CA ASP A 99 10.27 8.05 -58.91
C ASP A 99 9.85 8.12 -57.43
N PHE A 100 9.38 9.29 -56.96
CA PHE A 100 8.90 9.47 -55.59
C PHE A 100 7.53 8.84 -55.37
N GLU A 101 6.64 8.91 -56.37
CA GLU A 101 5.33 8.26 -56.30
C GLU A 101 5.46 6.72 -56.24
N SER A 102 6.39 6.15 -57.02
CA SER A 102 6.69 4.71 -56.96
C SER A 102 7.27 4.28 -55.62
N ALA A 103 8.19 5.08 -55.05
CA ALA A 103 8.77 4.80 -53.74
C ALA A 103 7.71 4.81 -52.62
N LEU A 104 6.77 5.76 -52.65
CA LEU A 104 5.72 5.87 -51.64
C LEU A 104 4.70 4.73 -51.74
N ASN A 105 4.33 4.34 -52.96
CA ASN A 105 3.39 3.24 -53.19
C ASN A 105 3.99 1.86 -52.91
N GLY A 106 5.31 1.72 -53.05
CA GLY A 106 6.03 0.48 -52.77
C GLY A 106 6.45 0.30 -51.31
N ALA A 107 6.44 1.37 -50.51
CA ALA A 107 6.88 1.33 -49.12
C ALA A 107 6.00 0.40 -48.28
N THR A 108 6.63 -0.53 -47.58
CA THR A 108 5.94 -1.43 -46.65
C THR A 108 6.21 -1.04 -45.20
N GLN A 109 5.33 -1.45 -44.28
CA GLN A 109 5.47 -1.09 -42.86
C GLN A 109 6.75 -1.64 -42.20
N GLU A 110 7.44 -2.57 -42.85
CA GLU A 110 8.72 -3.15 -42.40
C GLU A 110 9.92 -2.20 -42.65
N GLU A 111 9.74 -1.16 -43.47
CA GLU A 111 10.79 -0.21 -43.89
C GLU A 111 10.73 1.15 -43.16
N ILE A 112 9.79 1.31 -42.21
CA ILE A 112 9.65 2.49 -41.33
C ILE A 112 10.44 2.28 -40.04
#